data_AF-A0A7W1JAA6-F1
#
_entry.id   AF-A0A7W1JAA6-F1
#
_cell.length_a   1.000
_cell.length_b   1.000
_cell.length_c   1.000
_cell.angle_alpha   90.00
_cell.angle_beta   90.00
_cell.angle_gamma   90.00
#
_symmetry.space_group_name_H-M   'P 1'
#
loop_
_entity.id
_entity.type
_entity.pdbx_description
1 polymer ?
#
loop_
_entity_poly.entity_id
_entity_poly.type
_entity_poly.pdbx_seq_one_letter_code
_entity_poly.pdbx_strand_id
1 'polypeptide(L)'
;MRLALTAFLVICGCAGFAAEKNVAAKPINTVCPVDGKAVDTKGSFVAAKDANDKPIIIGTCSDACTQTVKADPQAYVPAAVANKKKD
;
A
#
# COMPACT_ATOMS: atom_id res chain seq x y z
N MET A 1 -8.45 18.05 57.86
CA MET A 1 -7.23 18.25 57.04
C MET A 1 -6.49 16.93 56.93
N ARG A 2 -6.77 16.16 55.87
CA ARG A 2 -5.92 15.07 55.35
C ARG A 2 -6.29 14.95 53.86
N LEU A 3 -5.51 15.66 53.03
CA LEU A 3 -5.56 15.59 51.57
C LEU A 3 -5.27 14.15 51.14
N ALA A 4 -6.28 13.46 50.60
CA ALA A 4 -6.06 12.28 49.77
C ALA A 4 -5.93 12.79 48.33
N LEU A 5 -4.69 13.10 47.94
CA LEU A 5 -4.32 13.57 46.62
C LEU A 5 -4.10 12.37 45.70
N THR A 6 -4.88 12.32 44.62
CA THR A 6 -4.56 11.74 43.30
C THR A 6 -4.12 10.27 43.23
N ALA A 7 -5.09 9.38 43.02
CA ALA A 7 -4.90 8.18 42.20
C ALA A 7 -5.66 8.38 40.89
N PHE A 8 -5.02 9.09 39.96
CA PHE A 8 -5.43 9.25 38.57
C PHE A 8 -5.12 7.92 37.86
N LEU A 9 -5.97 6.91 38.05
CA LEU A 9 -5.85 5.64 37.34
C LEU A 9 -6.66 5.76 36.05
N VAL A 10 -6.05 6.47 35.10
CA VAL A 10 -6.40 6.46 33.68
C VAL A 10 -6.24 5.01 33.20
N ILE A 11 -7.33 4.27 33.24
CA ILE A 11 -7.49 3.04 32.46
C ILE A 11 -7.78 3.53 31.04
N CYS A 12 -6.71 3.93 30.34
CA CYS A 12 -6.72 4.13 28.90
C CYS A 12 -6.84 2.74 28.27
N GLY A 13 -8.08 2.28 28.14
CA GLY A 13 -8.42 1.22 27.20
C GLY A 13 -8.13 1.73 25.78
N CYS A 14 -6.95 1.43 25.28
CA CYS A 14 -6.73 1.27 23.85
C CYS A 14 -6.10 -0.10 23.69
N ALA A 15 -6.97 -1.06 23.38
CA ALA A 15 -6.60 -2.34 22.84
C ALA A 15 -5.46 -2.12 21.83
N GLY A 16 -4.28 -2.65 22.14
CA GLY A 16 -3.20 -2.78 21.19
C GLY A 16 -3.76 -3.60 20.03
N PHE A 17 -4.06 -2.90 18.95
CA PHE A 17 -4.50 -3.47 17.70
C PHE A 17 -3.52 -4.58 17.32
N ALA A 18 -4.14 -5.66 16.85
CA ALA A 18 -3.51 -6.84 16.33
C ALA A 18 -2.17 -6.53 15.65
N ALA A 19 -1.16 -7.33 15.98
CA ALA A 19 -0.07 -7.61 15.08
C ALA A 19 -0.68 -8.23 13.80
N GLU A 20 -1.21 -7.39 12.91
CA GLU A 20 -1.59 -7.77 11.58
C GLU A 20 -0.31 -8.14 10.87
N LYS A 21 -0.17 -9.45 10.67
CA LYS A 21 0.78 -10.08 9.76
C LYS A 21 0.97 -9.15 8.56
N ASN A 22 2.18 -8.59 8.43
CA ASN A 22 2.65 -7.99 7.20
C ASN A 22 2.67 -9.10 6.13
N VAL A 23 1.50 -9.40 5.57
CA VAL A 23 1.39 -10.13 4.31
C VAL A 23 2.09 -9.20 3.34
N ALA A 24 3.34 -9.51 3.00
CA ALA A 24 4.09 -8.81 1.98
C ALA A 24 3.21 -8.80 0.73
N ALA A 25 2.54 -7.67 0.51
CA ALA A 25 1.47 -7.58 -0.46
C ALA A 25 2.12 -7.66 -1.84
N LYS A 26 2.05 -8.85 -2.45
CA LYS A 26 2.63 -9.10 -3.76
C LYS A 26 1.93 -8.19 -4.77
N PRO A 27 2.68 -7.55 -5.70
CA PRO A 27 2.06 -6.80 -6.77
C PRO A 27 1.11 -7.69 -7.57
N ILE A 28 -0.03 -7.13 -7.97
CA ILE A 28 -1.03 -7.81 -8.80
C ILE A 28 -0.50 -8.08 -10.21
N ASN A 29 0.51 -7.30 -10.60
CA ASN A 29 1.14 -7.36 -11.90
C ASN A 29 2.59 -7.84 -11.84
N THR A 30 3.02 -8.52 -12.91
CA THR A 30 4.43 -8.87 -13.17
C THR A 30 5.05 -8.00 -14.25
N VAL A 31 4.24 -7.26 -15.01
CA VAL A 31 4.65 -6.33 -16.07
C VAL A 31 4.37 -4.90 -15.63
N CYS A 32 5.37 -4.03 -15.72
CA CYS A 32 5.27 -2.61 -15.39
C CYS A 32 4.25 -1.92 -16.31
N PRO A 33 3.23 -1.24 -15.76
CA PRO A 33 2.20 -0.61 -16.56
C PRO A 33 2.69 0.68 -17.25
N VAL A 34 3.88 1.18 -16.93
CA VAL A 34 4.49 2.37 -17.57
C VAL A 34 5.28 1.95 -18.81
N ASP A 35 6.26 1.07 -18.63
CA ASP A 35 7.25 0.73 -19.67
C ASP A 35 7.08 -0.67 -20.28
N GLY A 36 6.20 -1.51 -19.73
CA GLY A 36 6.00 -2.89 -20.20
C GLY A 36 7.14 -3.85 -19.86
N LYS A 37 8.11 -3.43 -19.05
CA LYS A 37 9.22 -4.28 -18.55
C LYS A 37 8.77 -5.12 -17.36
N ALA A 38 9.52 -6.16 -17.00
CA ALA A 38 9.26 -6.93 -15.79
C ALA A 38 9.34 -6.06 -14.53
N VAL A 39 8.39 -6.24 -13.61
CA VAL A 39 8.37 -5.56 -12.31
C VAL A 39 9.60 -5.93 -11.49
N ASP A 40 10.21 -4.93 -10.86
CA ASP A 40 11.31 -5.16 -9.94
C ASP A 40 10.76 -5.66 -8.60
N THR A 41 11.20 -6.84 -8.17
CA THR A 41 10.73 -7.47 -6.94
C THR A 41 11.35 -6.87 -5.68
N LYS A 42 12.27 -5.89 -5.80
CA LYS A 42 13.05 -5.35 -4.68
C LYS A 42 12.55 -4.03 -4.12
N GLY A 43 11.44 -3.46 -4.58
CA GLY A 43 10.83 -2.33 -3.86
C GLY A 43 10.00 -1.33 -4.67
N SER A 44 9.88 -1.51 -5.98
CA SER A 44 9.11 -0.60 -6.82
C SER A 44 7.61 -0.93 -6.77
N PHE A 45 6.94 -0.55 -5.67
CA PHE A 45 5.52 -0.85 -5.44
C PHE A 45 4.72 0.42 -5.14
N VAL A 46 3.49 0.49 -5.68
CA VAL A 46 2.53 1.57 -5.45
C VAL A 46 1.22 0.97 -4.98
N ALA A 47 0.73 1.40 -3.82
CA ALA A 47 -0.61 1.03 -3.37
C ALA A 47 -1.65 1.81 -4.17
N ALA A 48 -2.65 1.11 -4.68
CA ALA A 48 -3.78 1.66 -5.40
C ALA A 48 -5.07 0.94 -4.99
N LYS A 49 -6.20 1.43 -5.48
CA LYS A 49 -7.48 0.74 -5.36
C LYS A 49 -7.95 0.27 -6.72
N ASP A 50 -8.47 -0.95 -6.77
CA ASP A 50 -9.19 -1.49 -7.92
C ASP A 50 -10.55 -0.79 -8.12
N ALA A 51 -11.24 -1.05 -9.24
CA ALA A 51 -12.61 -0.59 -9.52
C ALA A 51 -13.63 -0.95 -8.41
N ASN A 52 -13.35 -1.96 -7.59
CA ASN A 52 -14.18 -2.36 -6.45
C ASN A 52 -13.69 -1.77 -5.10
N ASP A 53 -12.91 -0.69 -5.12
CA ASP A 53 -12.26 -0.08 -3.93
C ASP A 53 -11.32 -1.03 -3.16
N LYS A 54 -10.98 -2.19 -3.75
CA LYS A 54 -10.11 -3.19 -3.11
C LYS A 54 -8.66 -2.70 -3.14
N PRO A 55 -7.93 -2.75 -2.00
CA PRO A 55 -6.52 -2.39 -1.98
C PRO A 55 -5.72 -3.37 -2.83
N ILE A 56 -4.98 -2.84 -3.79
CA ILE A 56 -4.08 -3.58 -4.66
C ILE A 56 -2.69 -2.94 -4.63
N ILE A 57 -1.68 -3.75 -4.93
CA ILE A 57 -0.31 -3.27 -5.11
C ILE A 57 0.03 -3.32 -6.58
N ILE A 58 0.42 -2.19 -7.16
CA ILE A 58 0.96 -2.08 -8.51
C ILE A 58 2.49 -2.13 -8.40
N GLY A 59 3.09 -3.14 -8.99
CA GLY A 59 4.52 -3.23 -9.18
C GLY A 59 4.99 -2.40 -10.37
N THR A 60 6.18 -1.83 -10.29
CA THR A 60 6.83 -1.15 -11.39
C THR A 60 8.27 -1.65 -11.55
N CYS A 61 8.91 -1.35 -12.68
CA CYS A 61 10.26 -1.83 -12.96
C CYS A 61 11.37 -0.90 -12.43
N SER A 62 11.04 0.31 -11.96
CA SER A 62 12.02 1.31 -11.52
C SER A 62 11.37 2.39 -10.64
N ASP A 63 12.17 3.12 -9.86
CA ASP A 63 11.69 4.26 -9.05
C ASP A 63 11.05 5.38 -9.89
N ALA A 64 11.56 5.63 -11.11
CA ALA A 64 10.96 6.60 -12.03
C ALA A 64 9.52 6.21 -12.38
N CYS A 65 9.29 4.94 -12.75
CA CYS A 65 7.97 4.40 -13.04
C CYS A 65 7.08 4.45 -11.78
N THR A 66 7.64 4.16 -10.61
CA THR A 66 6.94 4.28 -9.31
C THR A 66 6.46 5.70 -9.08
N GLN A 67 7.28 6.73 -9.34
CA GLN A 67 6.87 8.13 -9.20
C GLN A 67 5.75 8.51 -10.19
N THR A 68 5.85 8.08 -11.45
CA THR A 68 4.79 8.28 -12.45
C THR A 68 3.48 7.64 -12.04
N VAL A 69 3.53 6.38 -11.56
CA VAL A 69 2.34 5.67 -11.07
C VAL A 69 1.82 6.30 -9.78
N LYS A 70 2.67 6.82 -8.89
CA LYS A 70 2.21 7.53 -7.69
C LYS A 70 1.48 8.83 -8.01
N ALA A 71 1.82 9.51 -9.11
CA ALA A 71 1.15 10.74 -9.52
C ALA A 71 -0.29 10.48 -9.99
N ASP A 72 -0.54 9.35 -10.67
CA ASP A 72 -1.88 8.94 -11.10
C ASP A 72 -2.04 7.41 -11.05
N PRO A 73 -2.20 6.82 -9.84
CA PRO A 73 -2.20 5.36 -9.71
C PRO A 73 -3.42 4.74 -10.37
N GLN A 74 -4.56 5.43 -10.37
CA GLN A 74 -5.83 4.97 -10.94
C GLN A 74 -5.74 4.80 -12.47
N ALA A 75 -5.02 5.67 -13.17
CA ALA A 75 -4.81 5.51 -14.61
C ALA A 75 -4.00 4.25 -14.99
N TYR A 76 -3.26 3.65 -14.06
CA TYR A 76 -2.45 2.44 -14.28
C TYR A 76 -3.05 1.17 -13.69
N VAL A 77 -4.10 1.26 -12.87
CA VAL A 77 -4.86 0.11 -12.36
C VAL A 77 -5.30 -0.86 -13.46
N PRO A 78 -5.99 -0.44 -14.55
CA PRO A 78 -6.46 -1.38 -15.56
C PRO A 78 -5.29 -2.07 -16.30
N ALA A 79 -4.18 -1.38 -16.51
CA ALA A 79 -2.98 -1.93 -17.14
C ALA A 79 -2.27 -2.93 -16.21
N ALA A 80 -2.17 -2.62 -14.92
CA ALA A 80 -1.61 -3.50 -13.91
C ALA A 80 -2.46 -4.78 -13.76
N VAL A 81 -3.78 -4.66 -13.64
CA VAL A 81 -4.69 -5.83 -13.57
C VAL A 81 -4.57 -6.69 -14.84
N ALA A 82 -4.49 -6.05 -16.01
CA ALA A 82 -4.30 -6.74 -17.29
C ALA A 82 -2.86 -7.22 -17.53
N ASN A 83 -1.92 -7.03 -16.58
CA ASN A 83 -0.52 -7.42 -16.69
C ASN A 83 0.16 -6.96 -17.99
N LYS A 84 -0.11 -5.71 -18.39
CA LYS A 84 0.42 -5.13 -19.62
C LYS A 84 0.82 -3.66 -19.43
N LYS A 85 1.54 -3.13 -20.41
CA LYS A 85 1.78 -1.69 -20.52
C LYS A 85 0.43 -0.98 -20.73
N LYS A 86 0.26 0.19 -20.11
CA LYS A 86 -0.78 1.14 -20.49
C LYS A 86 -0.55 1.53 -21.95
N ASP A 87 -1.57 1.31 -22.78
CA ASP A 87 -1.55 1.66 -24.20
C ASP A 87 -1.56 3.19 -24.38
#